data_AF-X1CGJ8-F1
#
_entry.id   AF-X1CGJ8-F1
#
_cell.length_a   1.000
_cell.length_b   1.000
_cell.length_c   1.000
_cell.angle_alpha   90.00
_cell.angle_beta   90.00
_cell.angle_gamma   90.00
#
_symmetry.space_group_name_H-M   'P 1'
#
loop_
_entity.id
_entity.type
_entity.pdbx_description
1 polymer ?
#
loop_
_entity_poly.entity_id
_entity_poly.type
_entity_poly.pdbx_seq_one_letter_code
_entity_poly.pdbx_strand_id
1 'polypeptide(L)'
;KVEDATKLWGKTTGEVYKILKEKTGYSQAGIMCVGPAAEGKVAFSCIKVDGRTFGRGGAGAVMASKNLKAIVVKGQGRLNYANLAELKKRIKPREVRKACQDLADYGRAIYTESINELGCYPVRNFQTAVFSEVDKVNARFMKENFFVKSQACFKCPVACLKVCRVKTGRFEGWTVAPEYETIWALGAQ
;
A
#
# COMPACT_ATOMS: atom_id res chain seq x y z
N LYS A 1 14.53 17.56 14.53
CA LYS A 1 13.67 18.73 14.86
C LYS A 1 12.27 18.21 15.17
N VAL A 2 11.64 18.68 16.23
CA VAL A 2 10.22 18.42 16.54
C VAL A 2 9.45 19.68 16.17
N GLU A 3 8.28 19.52 15.54
CA GLU A 3 7.41 20.63 15.14
C GLU A 3 5.99 20.36 15.62
N ASP A 4 5.26 21.42 15.96
CA ASP A 4 3.83 21.33 16.26
C ASP A 4 3.06 20.78 15.04
N ALA A 5 2.20 19.81 15.31
CA ALA A 5 1.36 19.14 14.32
C ALA A 5 -0.14 19.32 14.63
N THR A 6 -0.53 20.24 15.51
CA THR A 6 -1.92 20.46 15.92
C THR A 6 -2.83 20.67 14.70
N LYS A 7 -2.38 21.44 13.70
CA LYS A 7 -3.13 21.68 12.46
C LYS A 7 -3.29 20.45 11.54
N LEU A 8 -2.54 19.37 11.80
CA LEU A 8 -2.61 18.12 11.04
C LEU A 8 -3.50 17.07 11.72
N TRP A 9 -3.78 17.24 13.01
CA TRP A 9 -4.63 16.31 13.76
C TRP A 9 -6.05 16.29 13.18
N GLY A 10 -6.69 15.12 13.13
CA GLY A 10 -7.99 14.91 12.51
C GLY A 10 -7.97 14.78 10.98
N LYS A 11 -6.85 15.11 10.32
CA LYS A 11 -6.73 14.97 8.85
C LYS A 11 -6.44 13.54 8.43
N THR A 12 -6.97 13.14 7.28
CA THR A 12 -6.68 11.87 6.63
C THR A 12 -5.21 11.77 6.26
N THR A 13 -4.69 10.54 6.13
CA THR A 13 -3.29 10.32 5.75
C THR A 13 -2.94 10.91 4.37
N GLY A 14 -3.93 10.98 3.45
CA GLY A 14 -3.74 11.60 2.14
C GLY A 14 -3.56 13.11 2.22
N GLU A 15 -4.39 13.80 3.01
CA GLU A 15 -4.26 15.24 3.26
C GLU A 15 -2.95 15.56 3.98
N VAL A 16 -2.60 14.80 5.01
CA VAL A 16 -1.34 14.97 5.77
C VAL A 16 -0.14 14.81 4.85
N TYR A 17 -0.14 13.77 4.01
CA TYR A 17 0.91 13.55 3.03
C TYR A 17 1.04 14.75 2.08
N LYS A 18 -0.07 15.24 1.52
CA LYS A 18 -0.08 16.40 0.61
C LYS A 18 0.49 17.65 1.28
N ILE A 19 -0.03 18.02 2.45
CA ILE A 19 0.39 19.21 3.22
C ILE A 19 1.88 19.14 3.56
N LEU A 20 2.34 17.99 4.07
CA LEU A 20 3.75 17.83 4.44
C LEU A 20 4.66 17.83 3.21
N LYS A 21 4.22 17.23 2.10
CA LYS A 21 5.01 17.25 0.86
C LYS A 21 5.18 18.68 0.33
N GLU A 22 4.11 19.45 0.26
CA GLU A 22 4.13 20.87 -0.13
C GLU A 22 5.03 21.69 0.81
N LYS A 23 4.86 21.54 2.13
CA LYS A 23 5.68 22.23 3.14
C LYS A 23 7.18 21.92 3.03
N THR A 24 7.54 20.68 2.67
CA THR A 24 8.97 20.32 2.54
C THR A 24 9.63 20.91 1.30
N GLY A 25 8.86 21.24 0.25
CA GLY A 25 9.38 21.62 -1.06
C GLY A 25 10.28 20.55 -1.72
N TYR A 26 10.33 19.33 -1.18
CA TYR A 26 11.26 18.30 -1.62
C TYR A 26 10.53 17.05 -2.07
N SER A 27 10.48 16.85 -3.39
CA SER A 27 9.73 15.76 -4.03
C SER A 27 10.18 14.36 -3.61
N GLN A 28 11.42 14.21 -3.10
CA GLN A 28 11.97 12.93 -2.62
C GLN A 28 11.91 12.78 -1.09
N ALA A 29 11.28 13.70 -0.34
CA ALA A 29 11.09 13.52 1.10
C ALA A 29 10.20 12.29 1.36
N GLY A 30 10.65 11.40 2.24
CA GLY A 30 9.85 10.28 2.73
C GLY A 30 8.96 10.75 3.88
N ILE A 31 7.68 10.37 3.84
CA ILE A 31 6.70 10.80 4.82
C ILE A 31 5.99 9.57 5.37
N MET A 32 6.09 9.38 6.68
CA MET A 32 5.23 8.47 7.43
C MET A 32 4.24 9.25 8.30
N CYS A 33 2.99 8.83 8.33
CA CYS A 33 1.95 9.50 9.09
C CYS A 33 0.83 8.54 9.53
N VAL A 34 0.05 9.00 10.50
CA VAL A 34 -1.17 8.35 10.96
C VAL A 34 -2.40 9.19 10.65
N GLY A 35 -3.57 8.54 10.56
CA GLY A 35 -4.86 9.19 10.32
C GLY A 35 -5.81 9.09 11.51
N PRO A 36 -7.08 9.49 11.34
CA PRO A 36 -8.06 9.57 12.43
C PRO A 36 -8.28 8.25 13.18
N ALA A 37 -8.17 7.11 12.51
CA ALA A 37 -8.30 5.80 13.17
C ALA A 37 -7.24 5.60 14.28
N ALA A 38 -6.01 6.04 14.06
CA ALA A 38 -4.95 5.96 15.06
C ALA A 38 -5.14 6.98 16.18
N GLU A 39 -5.52 8.20 15.84
CA GLU A 39 -5.82 9.27 16.79
C GLU A 39 -6.97 8.88 17.73
N GLY A 40 -7.98 8.19 17.19
CA GLY A 40 -9.09 7.57 17.93
C GLY A 40 -8.75 6.23 18.58
N LYS A 41 -7.47 5.85 18.66
CA LYS A 41 -6.97 4.64 19.34
C LYS A 41 -7.57 3.31 18.83
N VAL A 42 -7.93 3.22 17.56
CA VAL A 42 -8.34 1.94 16.95
C VAL A 42 -7.17 0.96 17.05
N ALA A 43 -7.39 -0.17 17.74
CA ALA A 43 -6.35 -1.13 18.10
C ALA A 43 -5.60 -1.74 16.90
N PHE A 44 -6.22 -1.76 15.72
CA PHE A 44 -5.63 -2.25 14.48
C PHE A 44 -5.25 -1.12 13.50
N SER A 45 -5.18 0.13 13.96
CA SER A 45 -4.80 1.26 13.10
C SER A 45 -3.37 1.13 12.56
N CYS A 46 -3.21 1.61 11.33
CA CYS A 46 -1.99 1.48 10.55
C CYS A 46 -1.17 2.77 10.52
N ILE A 47 0.08 2.64 10.05
CA ILE A 47 0.92 3.77 9.64
C ILE A 47 1.00 3.78 8.11
N LYS A 48 0.79 4.95 7.49
CA LYS A 48 0.95 5.14 6.05
C LYS A 48 2.29 5.77 5.75
N VAL A 49 3.01 5.24 4.75
CA VAL A 49 4.34 5.71 4.34
C VAL A 49 4.43 5.80 2.83
N ASP A 50 4.53 7.00 2.26
CA ASP A 50 4.65 7.23 0.82
C ASP A 50 3.65 6.41 -0.04
N GLY A 51 2.39 6.33 0.42
CA GLY A 51 1.33 5.54 -0.20
C GLY A 51 1.29 4.05 0.20
N ARG A 52 2.32 3.52 0.87
CA ARG A 52 2.41 2.18 1.46
C ARG A 52 1.82 2.14 2.87
N THR A 53 1.73 0.93 3.45
CA THR A 53 1.05 0.70 4.73
C THR A 53 1.83 -0.28 5.60
N PHE A 54 2.11 0.11 6.84
CA PHE A 54 2.39 -0.82 7.94
C PHE A 54 1.05 -1.12 8.62
N GLY A 55 0.41 -2.21 8.19
CA GLY A 55 -1.05 -2.37 8.28
C GLY A 55 -1.61 -3.07 9.52
N ARG A 56 -0.79 -3.84 10.26
CA ARG A 56 -1.28 -4.74 11.32
C ARG A 56 -0.53 -4.49 12.63
N GLY A 57 -1.09 -4.99 13.74
CA GLY A 57 -0.46 -4.94 15.06
C GLY A 57 -0.60 -3.61 15.80
N GLY A 58 -1.40 -2.66 15.29
CA GLY A 58 -1.73 -1.44 16.04
C GLY A 58 -0.62 -0.40 16.14
N ALA A 59 0.40 -0.47 15.29
CA ALA A 59 1.50 0.48 15.28
C ALA A 59 1.02 1.95 15.13
N GLY A 60 -0.08 2.18 14.41
CA GLY A 60 -0.70 3.50 14.31
C GLY A 60 -1.15 4.03 15.67
N ALA A 61 -1.86 3.22 16.46
CA ALA A 61 -2.34 3.59 17.78
C ALA A 61 -1.19 3.89 18.73
N VAL A 62 -0.11 3.09 18.69
CA VAL A 62 1.11 3.35 19.47
C VAL A 62 1.73 4.70 19.08
N MET A 63 1.87 4.98 17.79
CA MET A 63 2.42 6.24 17.30
C MET A 63 1.56 7.45 17.75
N ALA A 64 0.23 7.37 17.58
CA ALA A 64 -0.68 8.43 18.00
C ALA A 64 -0.74 8.61 19.52
N SER A 65 -0.62 7.54 20.32
CA SER A 65 -0.59 7.62 21.80
C SER A 65 0.57 8.45 22.35
N LYS A 66 1.61 8.66 21.53
CA LYS A 66 2.76 9.51 21.84
C LYS A 66 2.62 10.93 21.30
N ASN A 67 1.40 11.32 20.90
CA ASN A 67 1.10 12.58 20.22
C ASN A 67 1.95 12.81 18.94
N LEU A 68 2.40 11.73 18.29
CA LEU A 68 3.24 11.79 17.11
C LEU A 68 2.39 11.61 15.83
N LYS A 69 2.16 12.70 15.11
CA LYS A 69 1.33 12.67 13.89
C LYS A 69 2.04 12.13 12.66
N ALA A 70 3.31 12.52 12.48
CA ALA A 70 4.08 12.19 11.29
C ALA A 70 5.59 12.27 11.55
N ILE A 71 6.37 11.56 10.73
CA ILE A 71 7.82 11.73 10.61
C ILE A 71 8.12 12.03 9.15
N VAL A 72 8.90 13.09 8.92
CA VAL A 72 9.33 13.52 7.60
C VAL A 72 10.85 13.40 7.53
N VAL A 73 11.35 12.71 6.51
CA VAL A 73 12.78 12.49 6.32
C VAL A 73 13.21 13.01 4.96
N LYS A 74 14.24 13.87 4.96
CA LYS A 74 14.94 14.35 3.76
C LYS A 74 16.39 13.91 3.85
N GLY A 75 16.85 13.16 2.87
CA GLY A 75 18.25 12.75 2.74
C GLY A 75 18.78 13.12 1.37
N GLN A 76 19.93 13.82 1.35
CA GLN A 76 20.70 14.09 0.13
C GLN A 76 22.09 13.42 0.17
N GLY A 77 22.42 12.74 1.27
CA GLY A 77 23.67 12.03 1.43
C GLY A 77 23.82 10.91 0.42
N ARG A 78 25.07 10.62 0.04
CA ARG A 78 25.40 9.46 -0.77
C ARG A 78 25.67 8.27 0.14
N LEU A 79 25.22 7.10 -0.28
CA LEU A 79 25.59 5.85 0.38
C LEU A 79 27.00 5.46 -0.04
N ASN A 80 27.82 5.08 0.94
CA ASN A 80 29.13 4.49 0.71
C ASN A 80 28.96 2.98 0.55
N TYR A 81 29.55 2.41 -0.51
CA TYR A 81 29.50 0.99 -0.79
C TYR A 81 30.92 0.42 -0.73
N ALA A 82 31.09 -0.72 -0.07
CA ALA A 82 32.39 -1.40 -0.02
C ALA A 82 32.92 -1.75 -1.42
N ASN A 83 32.06 -2.23 -2.32
CA ASN A 83 32.38 -2.45 -3.73
C ASN A 83 31.16 -2.21 -4.64
N LEU A 84 31.04 -1.00 -5.18
CA LEU A 84 29.91 -0.62 -6.04
C LEU A 84 29.90 -1.37 -7.38
N ALA A 85 31.07 -1.69 -7.93
CA ALA A 85 31.18 -2.38 -9.22
C ALA A 85 30.61 -3.80 -9.13
N GLU A 86 30.98 -4.52 -8.07
CA GLU A 86 30.46 -5.86 -7.80
C GLU A 86 28.96 -5.85 -7.49
N LEU A 87 28.49 -4.90 -6.68
CA LEU A 87 27.06 -4.74 -6.40
C LEU A 87 26.24 -4.56 -7.69
N LYS A 88 26.72 -3.72 -8.62
CA LYS A 88 26.06 -3.49 -9.91
C LYS A 88 26.00 -4.76 -10.77
N LYS A 89 27.00 -5.65 -10.71
CA LYS A 89 26.97 -6.92 -11.44
C LYS A 89 25.90 -7.88 -10.92
N ARG A 90 25.62 -7.86 -9.61
CA ARG A 90 24.62 -8.70 -8.94
C ARG A 90 23.19 -8.20 -9.06
N ILE A 91 22.99 -6.89 -9.27
CA ILE A 91 21.66 -6.33 -9.46
C ILE A 91 21.17 -6.66 -10.88
N LYS A 92 20.27 -7.63 -10.99
CA LYS A 92 19.66 -8.09 -12.25
C LYS A 92 18.17 -7.73 -12.34
N PRO A 93 17.81 -6.46 -12.57
CA PRO A 93 16.41 -6.01 -12.46
C PRO A 93 15.48 -6.67 -13.50
N ARG A 94 16.01 -7.00 -14.68
CA ARG A 94 15.26 -7.70 -15.73
C ARG A 94 14.91 -9.14 -15.33
N GLU A 95 15.86 -9.86 -14.74
CA GLU A 95 15.65 -11.23 -14.27
C GLU A 95 14.64 -11.27 -13.12
N VAL A 96 14.77 -10.34 -12.16
CA VAL A 96 13.78 -10.19 -11.08
C VAL A 96 12.39 -9.87 -11.63
N ARG A 97 12.28 -8.96 -12.60
CA ARG A 97 10.99 -8.65 -13.23
C ARG A 97 10.41 -9.88 -13.94
N LYS A 98 11.22 -10.62 -14.69
CA LYS A 98 10.79 -11.85 -15.39
C LYS A 98 10.31 -12.91 -14.40
N ALA A 99 11.02 -13.11 -13.29
CA ALA A 99 10.64 -14.06 -12.24
C ALA A 99 9.35 -13.65 -11.49
N CYS A 100 8.96 -12.37 -11.55
CA CYS A 100 7.76 -11.83 -10.92
C CYS A 100 6.76 -11.29 -11.95
N GLN A 101 6.74 -11.84 -13.17
CA GLN A 101 5.95 -11.29 -14.28
C GLN A 101 4.46 -11.22 -13.94
N ASP A 102 3.91 -12.27 -13.34
CA ASP A 102 2.50 -12.31 -12.93
C ASP A 102 2.12 -11.23 -11.92
N LEU A 103 2.98 -11.00 -10.92
CA LEU A 103 2.82 -9.88 -9.99
C LEU A 103 2.97 -8.53 -10.71
N ALA A 104 3.88 -8.44 -11.67
CA ALA A 104 4.08 -7.24 -12.48
C ALA A 104 2.86 -6.94 -13.36
N ASP A 105 2.08 -7.94 -13.78
CA ASP A 105 0.93 -7.77 -14.65
C ASP A 105 -0.39 -7.63 -13.89
N TYR A 106 -0.56 -8.36 -12.79
CA TYR A 106 -1.84 -8.48 -12.08
C TYR A 106 -1.79 -8.07 -10.60
N GLY A 107 -0.60 -7.91 -10.04
CA GLY A 107 -0.41 -7.64 -8.62
C GLY A 107 -0.78 -8.85 -7.77
N ARG A 108 -1.00 -8.65 -6.46
CA ARG A 108 -1.37 -9.77 -5.59
C ARG A 108 -2.76 -10.31 -5.84
N ALA A 109 -3.65 -9.55 -6.48
CA ALA A 109 -5.00 -10.01 -6.80
C ALA A 109 -5.03 -11.33 -7.60
N ILE A 110 -3.91 -11.73 -8.23
CA ILE A 110 -3.77 -13.03 -8.91
C ILE A 110 -4.02 -14.23 -7.98
N TYR A 111 -3.80 -14.07 -6.67
CA TYR A 111 -4.03 -15.12 -5.70
C TYR A 111 -5.51 -15.40 -5.42
N THR A 112 -6.42 -14.48 -5.77
CA THR A 112 -7.86 -14.62 -5.47
C THR A 112 -8.47 -15.87 -6.09
N GLU A 113 -8.23 -16.11 -7.37
CA GLU A 113 -8.79 -17.25 -8.12
C GLU A 113 -8.13 -18.57 -7.70
N SER A 114 -6.79 -18.62 -7.73
CA SER A 114 -6.02 -19.80 -7.34
C SER A 114 -6.32 -20.29 -5.91
N ILE A 115 -6.44 -19.40 -4.93
CA ILE A 115 -6.75 -19.80 -3.54
C ILE A 115 -8.21 -20.30 -3.44
N ASN A 116 -9.11 -19.76 -4.25
CA ASN A 116 -10.51 -20.20 -4.31
C ASN A 116 -10.66 -21.58 -4.94
N GLU A 117 -9.95 -21.85 -6.03
CA GLU A 117 -9.91 -23.17 -6.69
C GLU A 117 -9.35 -24.26 -5.77
N LEU A 118 -8.35 -23.91 -4.95
CA LEU A 118 -7.79 -24.79 -3.93
C LEU A 118 -8.73 -25.06 -2.75
N GLY A 119 -9.93 -24.45 -2.72
CA GLY A 119 -10.85 -24.58 -1.59
C GLY A 119 -10.28 -23.99 -0.30
N CYS A 120 -9.49 -22.92 -0.40
CA CYS A 120 -8.79 -22.28 0.71
C CYS A 120 -9.12 -20.79 0.85
N TYR A 121 -10.13 -20.26 0.14
CA TYR A 121 -10.46 -18.83 0.12
C TYR A 121 -11.54 -18.51 1.15
N PRO A 122 -11.22 -17.89 2.30
CA PRO A 122 -12.19 -17.79 3.38
C PRO A 122 -13.38 -16.89 3.02
N VAL A 123 -14.58 -17.38 3.26
CA VAL A 123 -15.84 -16.71 2.93
C VAL A 123 -16.74 -16.63 4.15
N ARG A 124 -17.43 -15.49 4.32
CA ARG A 124 -18.43 -15.25 5.38
C ARG A 124 -17.90 -15.62 6.75
N ASN A 125 -16.83 -14.97 7.16
CA ASN A 125 -16.12 -15.27 8.40
C ASN A 125 -15.67 -16.74 8.52
N PHE A 126 -14.97 -17.23 7.50
CA PHE A 126 -14.44 -18.61 7.45
C PHE A 126 -15.48 -19.74 7.51
N GLN A 127 -16.76 -19.47 7.22
CA GLN A 127 -17.81 -20.50 7.21
C GLN A 127 -17.68 -21.48 6.04
N THR A 128 -17.10 -21.01 4.94
CA THR A 128 -16.73 -21.85 3.79
C THR A 128 -15.46 -21.30 3.16
N ALA A 129 -14.91 -22.05 2.21
CA ALA A 129 -13.61 -21.78 1.61
C ALA A 129 -13.65 -21.61 0.07
N VAL A 130 -14.86 -21.53 -0.50
CA VAL A 130 -15.11 -21.29 -1.92
C VAL A 130 -16.18 -20.21 -2.06
N PHE A 131 -15.84 -19.16 -2.80
CA PHE A 131 -16.73 -18.07 -3.17
C PHE A 131 -17.22 -18.28 -4.61
N SER A 132 -18.53 -18.46 -4.78
CA SER A 132 -19.15 -18.71 -6.09
C SER A 132 -19.03 -17.54 -7.07
N GLU A 133 -18.74 -16.34 -6.58
CA GLU A 133 -18.64 -15.11 -7.38
C GLU A 133 -17.19 -14.58 -7.45
N VAL A 134 -16.20 -15.47 -7.33
CA VAL A 134 -14.77 -15.11 -7.38
C VAL A 134 -14.41 -14.30 -8.63
N ASP A 135 -15.08 -14.55 -9.76
CA ASP A 135 -14.88 -13.84 -11.02
C ASP A 135 -15.17 -12.34 -10.94
N LYS A 136 -16.00 -11.91 -9.98
CA LYS A 136 -16.32 -10.49 -9.76
C LYS A 136 -15.26 -9.76 -8.94
N VAL A 137 -14.31 -10.49 -8.35
CA VAL A 137 -13.29 -9.95 -7.44
C VAL A 137 -11.87 -10.42 -7.79
N ASN A 138 -11.69 -11.17 -8.88
CA ASN A 138 -10.39 -11.65 -9.31
C ASN A 138 -9.53 -10.54 -9.96
N ALA A 139 -8.27 -10.87 -10.26
CA ALA A 139 -7.32 -9.91 -10.81
C ALA A 139 -7.72 -9.37 -12.19
N ARG A 140 -8.33 -10.23 -13.02
CA ARG A 140 -8.74 -9.87 -14.39
C ARG A 140 -9.85 -8.85 -14.34
N PHE A 141 -10.90 -9.12 -13.57
CA PHE A 141 -12.00 -8.19 -13.35
C PHE A 141 -11.51 -6.85 -12.80
N MET A 142 -10.64 -6.87 -11.79
CA MET A 142 -10.04 -5.66 -11.23
C MET A 142 -9.30 -4.85 -12.31
N LYS A 143 -8.53 -5.53 -13.16
CA LYS A 143 -7.70 -4.90 -14.20
C LYS A 143 -8.55 -4.30 -15.32
N GLU A 144 -9.58 -5.01 -15.76
CA GLU A 144 -10.48 -4.53 -16.83
C GLU A 144 -11.36 -3.37 -16.36
N ASN A 145 -11.79 -3.40 -15.09
CA ASN A 145 -12.82 -2.48 -14.62
C ASN A 145 -12.29 -1.27 -13.86
N PHE A 146 -11.11 -1.32 -13.21
CA PHE A 146 -10.69 -0.24 -12.32
C PHE A 146 -9.24 0.21 -12.49
N PHE A 147 -8.38 -0.57 -13.14
CA PHE A 147 -6.95 -0.27 -13.22
C PHE A 147 -6.65 1.03 -13.96
N VAL A 148 -5.70 1.78 -13.40
CA VAL A 148 -5.16 3.02 -13.98
C VAL A 148 -3.69 2.83 -14.34
N LYS A 149 -2.88 2.36 -13.39
CA LYS A 149 -1.43 2.20 -13.59
C LYS A 149 -0.81 1.25 -12.57
N SER A 150 0.37 0.74 -12.91
CA SER A 150 1.25 0.04 -11.97
C SER A 150 2.14 1.04 -11.23
N GLN A 151 2.41 0.80 -9.94
CA GLN A 151 3.29 1.67 -9.14
C GLN A 151 4.35 0.86 -8.38
N ALA A 152 5.62 1.17 -8.63
CA ALA A 152 6.74 0.54 -7.93
C ALA A 152 6.96 1.11 -6.51
N CYS A 153 7.53 0.30 -5.63
CA CYS A 153 8.29 0.79 -4.49
C CYS A 153 9.63 1.38 -4.98
N PHE A 154 10.37 2.05 -4.10
CA PHE A 154 11.66 2.66 -4.44
C PHE A 154 12.60 1.65 -5.11
N LYS A 155 13.02 1.95 -6.36
CA LYS A 155 13.90 1.14 -7.21
C LYS A 155 13.44 -0.31 -7.49
N CYS A 156 12.21 -0.67 -7.17
CA CYS A 156 11.70 -2.01 -7.42
C CYS A 156 11.38 -2.19 -8.92
N PRO A 157 11.91 -3.24 -9.60
CA PRO A 157 11.64 -3.46 -11.03
C PRO A 157 10.29 -4.15 -11.31
N VAL A 158 9.60 -4.64 -10.28
CA VAL A 158 8.37 -5.45 -10.43
C VAL A 158 7.14 -4.57 -10.63
N ALA A 159 6.97 -3.52 -9.82
CA ALA A 159 5.78 -2.66 -9.80
C ALA A 159 4.47 -3.44 -9.58
N CYS A 160 4.43 -4.28 -8.54
CA CYS A 160 3.27 -5.13 -8.25
C CYS A 160 2.01 -4.36 -7.87
N LEU A 161 2.13 -3.14 -7.32
CA LEU A 161 0.96 -2.37 -6.89
C LEU A 161 0.11 -1.96 -8.09
N LYS A 162 -1.17 -2.34 -8.07
CA LYS A 162 -2.17 -1.93 -9.06
C LYS A 162 -2.98 -0.78 -8.52
N VAL A 163 -2.75 0.40 -9.07
CA VAL A 163 -3.51 1.60 -8.72
C VAL A 163 -4.80 1.56 -9.53
N CYS A 164 -5.91 1.54 -8.81
CA CYS A 164 -7.27 1.46 -9.33
C CYS A 164 -8.04 2.73 -8.97
N ARG A 165 -9.01 3.09 -9.81
CA ARG A 165 -9.92 4.22 -9.58
C ARG A 165 -11.35 3.74 -9.52
N VAL A 166 -12.06 4.14 -8.47
CA VAL A 166 -13.48 3.86 -8.32
C VAL A 166 -14.26 4.68 -9.34
N LYS A 167 -15.12 4.03 -10.11
CA LYS A 167 -15.84 4.64 -11.24
C LYS A 167 -17.19 5.24 -10.88
N THR A 168 -17.86 4.76 -9.83
CA THR A 168 -19.22 5.17 -9.47
C THR A 168 -19.48 5.09 -7.97
N GLY A 169 -20.57 5.71 -7.51
CA GLY A 169 -21.07 5.61 -6.14
C GLY A 169 -20.35 6.54 -5.15
N ARG A 170 -20.53 6.29 -3.85
CA ARG A 170 -20.07 7.19 -2.77
C ARG A 170 -18.56 7.46 -2.74
N PHE A 171 -17.76 6.60 -3.40
CA PHE A 171 -16.31 6.71 -3.47
C PHE A 171 -15.82 7.03 -4.89
N GLU A 172 -16.69 7.46 -5.79
CA GLU A 172 -16.31 7.83 -7.15
C GLU A 172 -15.09 8.76 -7.16
N GLY A 173 -14.15 8.46 -8.05
CA GLY A 173 -12.90 9.21 -8.19
C GLY A 173 -11.82 8.86 -7.15
N TRP A 174 -12.13 8.10 -6.11
CA TRP A 174 -11.13 7.64 -5.15
C TRP A 174 -10.14 6.72 -5.84
N THR A 175 -8.86 6.88 -5.46
CA THR A 175 -7.78 6.05 -5.94
C THR A 175 -7.31 5.14 -4.83
N VAL A 176 -7.34 3.84 -5.10
CA VAL A 176 -6.96 2.78 -4.17
C VAL A 176 -5.99 1.82 -4.83
N ALA A 177 -5.29 1.04 -4.05
CA ALA A 177 -4.45 -0.02 -4.59
C ALA A 177 -4.72 -1.32 -3.83
N PRO A 178 -5.79 -2.04 -4.20
CA PRO A 178 -6.17 -3.25 -3.50
C PRO A 178 -5.13 -4.34 -3.75
N GLU A 179 -4.73 -5.00 -2.67
CA GLU A 179 -3.95 -6.23 -2.67
C GLU A 179 -4.90 -7.41 -2.39
N TYR A 180 -4.43 -8.64 -2.59
CA TYR A 180 -5.21 -9.86 -2.32
C TYR A 180 -5.94 -9.81 -0.98
N GLU A 181 -5.23 -9.47 0.10
CA GLU A 181 -5.79 -9.48 1.44
C GLU A 181 -6.90 -8.44 1.62
N THR A 182 -6.81 -7.29 0.95
CA THR A 182 -7.86 -6.26 1.03
C THR A 182 -9.10 -6.64 0.20
N ILE A 183 -8.90 -7.34 -0.93
CA ILE A 183 -10.00 -7.85 -1.74
C ILE A 183 -10.74 -8.95 -0.97
N TRP A 184 -9.99 -9.87 -0.36
CA TRP A 184 -10.54 -10.91 0.49
C TRP A 184 -11.29 -10.35 1.70
N ALA A 185 -10.59 -9.57 2.55
CA ALA A 185 -11.11 -9.16 3.85
C ALA A 185 -12.29 -8.19 3.81
N LEU A 186 -12.50 -7.50 2.67
CA LEU A 186 -13.59 -6.54 2.47
C LEU A 186 -14.57 -6.97 1.36
N GLY A 187 -14.43 -8.21 0.87
CA GLY A 187 -15.21 -8.75 -0.22
C GLY A 187 -15.89 -10.06 0.18
N ALA A 188 -15.18 -11.18 0.01
CA ALA A 188 -15.74 -12.51 0.24
C ALA A 188 -15.84 -12.90 1.72
N GLN A 189 -14.93 -12.37 2.56
CA GLN A 189 -14.91 -12.60 4.00
C GLN A 189 -16.14 -12.02 4.70
#